data_AF-A0A8J7GM45-F1
#
_entry.id   AF-A0A8J7GM45-F1
#
_cell.length_a   1.000
_cell.length_b   1.000
_cell.length_c   1.000
_cell.angle_alpha   90.00
_cell.angle_beta   90.00
_cell.angle_gamma   90.00
#
_symmetry.space_group_name_H-M   'P 1'
#
loop_
_entity.id
_entity.type
_entity.pdbx_description
1 polymer ?
#
loop_
_entity_poly.entity_id
_entity_poly.type
_entity_poly.pdbx_seq_one_letter_code
_entity_poly.pdbx_strand_id
1 'polypeptide(L)' 'MQCIGGPRHTRGTPPNVIETDPSTWLALARGELDWSAAVEAGRVRASGSRADLSDYLPLV' A
#
# COMPACT_ATOMS: atom_id res chain seq x y z
N MET A 1 10.54 1.54 1.33
CA MET A 1 10.31 2.87 1.95
C MET A 1 9.35 2.66 3.12
N GLN A 2 9.48 3.39 4.23
CA GLN A 2 8.55 3.32 5.36
C GLN A 2 7.99 4.72 5.61
N CYS A 3 6.69 4.91 5.40
CA CYS A 3 6.04 6.22 5.43
C CYS A 3 4.93 6.34 6.49
N ILE A 4 4.38 5.23 6.97
CA ILE A 4 3.32 5.25 7.99
C ILE A 4 3.96 5.10 9.38
N GLY A 5 3.66 6.06 10.26
CA GLY A 5 4.05 6.00 11.67
C GLY A 5 3.23 4.95 12.42
N GLY A 6 3.89 4.14 13.24
CA GLY A 6 3.20 3.11 14.03
C GLY A 6 4.14 2.38 14.98
N PRO A 7 3.58 1.68 15.99
CA PRO A 7 4.37 0.85 16.90
C PRO A 7 5.18 -0.17 16.10
N ARG A 8 6.44 -0.36 16.47
CA ARG A 8 7.32 -1.33 15.82
C ARG A 8 6.67 -2.71 15.94
N HIS A 9 6.52 -3.42 14.81
CA HIS A 9 5.97 -4.77 14.84
C HIS A 9 6.72 -5.63 15.86
N THR A 10 5.97 -6.21 16.80
CA THR A 10 6.45 -7.25 17.70
C THR A 10 6.24 -8.61 17.04
N ARG A 11 7.15 -9.56 17.32
CA ARG A 11 7.11 -10.93 16.77
C ARG A 11 5.71 -11.54 16.98
N GLY A 12 5.04 -11.95 15.89
CA GLY A 12 3.73 -12.63 15.94
C GLY A 12 2.60 -11.95 15.14
N THR A 13 2.70 -10.64 14.88
CA THR A 13 1.74 -9.93 13.99
C THR A 13 2.34 -9.75 12.60
N PRO A 14 1.61 -10.07 11.50
CA PRO A 14 2.07 -9.82 10.14
C PRO A 14 2.48 -8.34 9.97
N PRO A 15 3.66 -8.04 9.41
CA PRO A 15 4.11 -6.68 9.22
C PRO A 15 3.19 -5.93 8.26
N ASN A 16 2.90 -4.66 8.52
CA ASN A 16 2.20 -3.77 7.58
C ASN A 16 3.11 -3.51 6.38
N VAL A 17 2.91 -4.28 5.32
CA VAL A 17 3.73 -4.29 4.12
C VAL A 17 2.83 -4.20 2.91
N ILE A 18 3.22 -3.33 1.97
CA ILE A 18 2.58 -3.17 0.67
C ILE A 18 3.65 -3.39 -0.39
N GLU A 19 3.41 -4.34 -1.28
CA GLU A 19 4.31 -4.71 -2.37
C GLU A 19 3.61 -4.52 -3.71
N THR A 20 4.29 -3.86 -4.64
CA THR A 20 3.84 -3.63 -6.01
C THR A 20 5.04 -3.29 -6.90
N ASP A 21 4.86 -3.34 -8.21
CA ASP A 21 5.90 -2.93 -9.16
C ASP A 21 5.97 -1.39 -9.30
N PRO A 22 7.09 -0.83 -9.78
CA PRO A 22 7.26 0.61 -9.88
C PRO A 22 6.22 1.33 -10.75
N SER A 23 5.72 0.68 -11.81
CA SER A 23 4.76 1.30 -12.73
C SER A 23 3.38 1.43 -12.08
N THR A 24 2.95 0.38 -11.38
CA THR A 24 1.70 0.41 -10.59
C THR A 24 1.78 1.44 -9.47
N TRP A 25 2.93 1.55 -8.78
CA TRP A 25 3.11 2.58 -7.74
C TRP A 25 2.98 4.00 -8.29
N LEU A 26 3.58 4.31 -9.44
CA LEU A 26 3.50 5.64 -10.03
C LEU A 26 2.08 5.98 -10.51
N ALA A 27 1.36 5.02 -11.08
CA ALA A 27 -0.02 5.21 -11.49
C ALA A 27 -0.93 5.52 -10.29
N LEU A 28 -0.76 4.78 -9.18
CA LEU A 28 -1.46 5.04 -7.91
C LEU A 28 -1.13 6.43 -7.35
N ALA A 29 0.17 6.77 -7.29
CA ALA A 29 0.62 8.06 -6.76
C ALA A 29 0.10 9.26 -7.56
N ARG A 30 -0.15 9.07 -8.87
CA ARG A 30 -0.71 10.09 -9.77
C ARG A 30 -2.23 10.09 -9.86
N GLY A 31 -2.92 9.10 -9.28
CA GLY A 31 -4.37 8.93 -9.39
C GLY A 31 -4.84 8.36 -10.73
N GLU A 32 -3.91 7.80 -11.53
CA GLU A 32 -4.20 7.14 -12.81
C GLU A 32 -4.74 5.71 -12.61
N LEU A 33 -4.56 5.15 -11.42
CA LEU A 33 -5.07 3.86 -10.99
C LEU A 33 -5.68 3.99 -9.59
N ASP A 34 -6.85 3.39 -9.38
CA ASP A 34 -7.49 3.34 -8.07
C ASP A 34 -6.88 2.25 -7.18
N TRP A 35 -6.82 2.52 -5.86
CA TRP A 35 -6.25 1.59 -4.89
C TRP A 35 -7.00 0.26 -4.83
N SER A 36 -8.33 0.30 -4.73
CA SER A 36 -9.16 -0.91 -4.64
C SER A 36 -9.05 -1.74 -5.92
N ALA A 37 -9.07 -1.07 -7.08
CA ALA A 37 -8.87 -1.73 -8.37
C ALA A 37 -7.49 -2.41 -8.47
N ALA A 38 -6.42 -1.79 -7.94
CA ALA A 38 -5.08 -2.35 -7.97
C ALA A 38 -4.94 -3.58 -7.06
N VAL A 39 -5.59 -3.58 -5.89
CA VAL A 39 -5.62 -4.71 -4.96
C VAL A 39 -6.45 -5.86 -5.55
N GLU A 40 -7.64 -5.58 -6.07
CA GLU A 40 -8.52 -6.59 -6.69
C GLU A 40 -7.86 -7.25 -7.91
N ALA A 41 -7.13 -6.47 -8.72
CA ALA A 41 -6.37 -6.99 -9.86
C ALA A 41 -5.08 -7.74 -9.45
N GLY A 42 -4.76 -7.82 -8.16
CA GLY A 42 -3.54 -8.47 -7.65
C GLY A 42 -2.25 -7.74 -8.01
N ARG A 43 -2.33 -6.48 -8.47
CA ARG A 43 -1.18 -5.62 -8.78
C ARG A 43 -0.54 -5.07 -7.51
N VAL A 44 -1.32 -4.97 -6.43
CA VAL A 44 -0.86 -4.61 -5.10
C VAL A 44 -1.11 -5.77 -4.16
N ARG A 45 -0.08 -6.17 -3.41
CA ARG A 45 -0.21 -7.08 -2.28
C ARG A 45 -0.09 -6.29 -0.98
N ALA A 46 -1.18 -6.23 -0.23
CA ALA A 46 -1.22 -5.60 1.08
C ALA A 46 -1.31 -6.68 2.17
N SER A 47 -0.44 -6.61 3.16
CA SER A 47 -0.41 -7.51 4.31
C SER A 47 -0.36 -6.71 5.61
N GLY A 48 -1.17 -7.08 6.59
CA GLY A 48 -1.32 -6.36 7.86
C GLY A 48 -2.55 -5.44 7.88
N SER A 49 -3.10 -5.23 9.08
CA SER A 49 -4.37 -4.51 9.26
C SER A 49 -4.32 -3.01 8.97
N ARG A 50 -3.12 -2.45 8.74
CA ARG A 50 -2.90 -1.05 8.38
C ARG A 50 -2.22 -0.90 7.02
N ALA A 51 -2.15 -1.96 6.22
CA ALA A 51 -1.63 -1.91 4.86
C ALA A 51 -2.69 -1.38 3.89
N ASP A 52 -3.25 -0.21 4.19
CA ASP A 52 -4.22 0.48 3.36
C ASP A 52 -3.71 1.89 3.08
N LEU A 53 -3.56 2.23 1.79
CA LEU A 53 -3.14 3.55 1.34
C LEU A 53 -4.25 4.33 0.65
N SER A 54 -5.49 3.83 0.62
CA SER A 54 -6.62 4.50 -0.02
C SER A 54 -6.79 5.95 0.44
N ASP A 55 -6.68 6.21 1.74
CA ASP A 55 -6.80 7.56 2.33
C ASP A 55 -5.58 8.48 2.05
N TYR A 56 -4.48 7.93 1.54
CA TYR A 56 -3.23 8.65 1.31
C TYR A 56 -2.90 8.85 -0.18
N LEU A 57 -3.74 8.34 -1.08
CA LEU A 57 -3.56 8.42 -2.52
C LEU A 57 -4.71 9.21 -3.15
N PRO A 58 -4.47 9.97 -4.25
CA PRO A 58 -3.18 10.23 -4.88
C PRO A 58 -2.27 11.18 -4.06
N LEU A 59 -0.98 11.24 -4.40
CA LEU A 59 0.03 12.06 -3.70
C LEU A 59 0.24 13.44 -4.32
N VAL A 60 -0.48 13.75 -5.41
CA VAL A 60 -0.32 14.98 -6.22
C VAL A 60 -1.55 15.87 -6.15
#